data_AF-A0A7X0F315-F1
#
_entry.id   AF-A0A7X0F315-F1
#
_cell.length_a   1.000
_cell.length_b   1.000
_cell.length_c   1.000
_cell.angle_alpha   90.00
_cell.angle_beta   90.00
_cell.angle_gamma   90.00
#
_symmetry.space_group_name_H-M   'P 1'
#
loop_
_entity.id
_entity.type
_entity.pdbx_description
1 polymer ?
#
loop_
_entity_poly.entity_id
_entity_poly.type
_entity_poly.pdbx_seq_one_letter_code
_entity_poly.pdbx_strand_id
1 'polypeptide(L)'
;MSTDGESVRLPVMNESQAVGATAELYAEMRAHFGFGLVPDVFKLVSTRPEFLKVFWDGYRSIFSAGLLDREIKELIAAFVAREVSCGYCVDAHVLFLHLVSADPRLEESLRVTEIDDMPLPESTRVLLHLAGAITHQAYRITDDDFEQARQLGWNDAQLLEAVWTACQFNWVARMVNAAGLSSLGQLADQEASNTA
;
A
#
# COMPACT_ATOMS: atom_id res chain seq x y z
N MET A 1 30.57 11.05 9.00
CA MET A 1 29.42 10.17 8.71
C MET A 1 28.22 10.93 9.23
N SER A 2 27.48 11.63 8.35
CA SER A 2 26.42 12.55 8.80
C SER A 2 25.19 11.76 9.27
N THR A 3 24.54 12.36 10.24
CA THR A 3 23.46 11.85 11.08
C THR A 3 22.10 12.28 10.51
N ASP A 4 21.69 11.75 9.37
CA ASP A 4 20.42 12.15 8.74
C ASP A 4 19.44 10.98 8.75
N GLY A 5 19.10 10.51 9.96
CA GLY A 5 18.02 9.52 10.20
C GLY A 5 16.61 10.04 9.88
N GLU A 6 16.49 11.26 9.34
CA GLU A 6 15.23 11.94 9.02
C GLU A 6 14.99 12.08 7.50
N SER A 7 15.90 11.61 6.65
CA SER A 7 15.82 11.85 5.19
C SER A 7 15.67 10.56 4.37
N VAL A 8 14.88 10.64 3.30
CA VAL A 8 14.84 9.63 2.23
C VAL A 8 15.97 9.90 1.22
N ARG A 9 16.31 8.89 0.40
CA ARG A 9 17.45 8.91 -0.53
C ARG A 9 17.31 9.87 -1.71
N LEU A 10 16.08 10.30 -2.02
CA LEU A 10 15.77 11.20 -3.13
C LEU A 10 15.06 12.45 -2.60
N PRO A 11 15.28 13.65 -3.20
CA PRO A 11 14.57 14.85 -2.79
C PRO A 11 13.06 14.69 -2.90
N VAL A 12 12.35 15.19 -1.89
CA VAL A 12 10.89 15.28 -1.84
C VAL A 12 10.46 16.74 -1.68
N MET A 13 9.24 17.03 -2.08
CA MET A 13 8.58 18.30 -1.85
C MET A 13 7.64 18.15 -0.65
N ASN A 14 8.02 18.76 0.46
CA ASN A 14 7.19 18.85 1.66
C ASN A 14 5.93 19.67 1.37
N GLU A 15 4.89 19.52 2.21
CA GLU A 15 3.59 20.13 1.91
C GLU A 15 3.65 21.66 1.87
N SER A 16 4.39 22.26 2.81
CA SER A 16 4.68 23.69 2.88
C SER A 16 5.47 24.25 1.69
N GLN A 17 6.16 23.39 0.94
CA GLN A 17 6.95 23.76 -0.24
C GLN A 17 6.23 23.44 -1.55
N ALA A 18 5.06 22.80 -1.48
CA ALA A 18 4.33 22.35 -2.66
C ALA A 18 3.82 23.52 -3.49
N VAL A 19 4.07 23.46 -4.80
CA VAL A 19 3.62 24.48 -5.77
C VAL A 19 3.03 23.83 -7.03
N GLY A 20 2.22 24.59 -7.76
CA GLY A 20 1.63 24.15 -9.04
C GLY A 20 0.89 22.82 -8.92
N ALA A 21 1.08 21.94 -9.92
CA ALA A 21 0.39 20.65 -10.00
C ALA A 21 0.62 19.72 -8.79
N THR A 22 1.79 19.76 -8.16
CA THR A 22 2.06 18.98 -6.94
C THR A 22 1.18 19.47 -5.78
N ALA A 23 1.01 20.78 -5.62
CA ALA A 23 0.16 21.35 -4.57
C ALA A 23 -1.33 21.01 -4.78
N GLU A 24 -1.78 21.00 -6.04
CA GLU A 24 -3.14 20.60 -6.40
C GLU A 24 -3.42 19.14 -6.05
N LEU A 25 -2.49 18.23 -6.37
CA LEU A 25 -2.60 16.81 -6.02
C LEU A 25 -2.57 16.59 -4.51
N TYR A 26 -1.71 17.30 -3.78
CA TYR A 26 -1.68 17.25 -2.31
C TYR A 26 -2.99 17.74 -1.69
N ALA A 27 -3.60 18.79 -2.25
CA ALA A 27 -4.89 19.26 -1.78
C ALA A 27 -6.00 18.20 -1.99
N GLU A 28 -6.00 17.51 -3.13
CA GLU A 28 -6.92 16.39 -3.39
C GLU A 28 -6.71 15.25 -2.38
N MET A 29 -5.46 14.85 -2.14
CA MET A 29 -5.12 13.78 -1.19
C MET A 29 -5.57 14.13 0.24
N ARG A 30 -5.31 15.35 0.72
CA ARG A 30 -5.77 15.78 2.04
C ARG A 30 -7.28 15.70 2.18
N ALA A 31 -8.00 16.15 1.15
CA ALA A 31 -9.45 16.07 1.13
C ALA A 31 -9.96 14.61 1.12
N HIS A 32 -9.26 13.72 0.42
CA HIS A 32 -9.60 12.30 0.36
C HIS A 32 -9.37 11.58 1.69
N PHE A 33 -8.19 11.74 2.30
CA PHE A 33 -7.82 11.01 3.51
C PHE A 33 -8.46 11.59 4.78
N GLY A 34 -8.74 12.90 4.83
CA GLY A 34 -9.46 13.53 5.93
C GLY A 34 -8.66 13.72 7.23
N PHE A 35 -7.41 13.26 7.31
CA PHE A 35 -6.53 13.45 8.48
C PHE A 35 -5.73 14.76 8.43
N GLY A 36 -5.94 15.61 7.41
CA GLY A 36 -5.30 16.92 7.28
C GLY A 36 -3.87 16.92 6.72
N LEU A 37 -3.30 15.74 6.42
CA LEU A 37 -1.94 15.57 5.90
C LEU A 37 -1.88 14.63 4.70
N VAL A 38 -0.82 14.74 3.90
CA VAL A 38 -0.53 13.83 2.79
C VAL A 38 0.31 12.65 3.30
N PRO A 39 -0.10 11.38 3.08
CA PRO A 39 0.71 10.23 3.46
C PRO A 39 2.11 10.26 2.82
N ASP A 40 3.13 9.99 3.63
CA ASP A 40 4.54 10.14 3.24
C ASP A 40 4.93 9.43 1.95
N VAL A 41 4.33 8.28 1.65
CA VAL A 41 4.61 7.52 0.43
C VAL A 41 4.40 8.34 -0.84
N PHE A 42 3.38 9.21 -0.88
CA PHE A 42 3.13 10.05 -2.05
C PHE A 42 4.21 11.12 -2.23
N LYS A 43 4.82 11.57 -1.14
CA LYS A 43 5.89 12.58 -1.19
C LYS A 43 7.13 12.05 -1.92
N LEU A 44 7.35 10.73 -1.99
CA LEU A 44 8.50 10.10 -2.64
C LEU A 44 8.66 10.44 -4.13
N VAL A 45 7.56 10.77 -4.81
CA VAL A 45 7.55 11.10 -6.25
C VAL A 45 7.14 12.55 -6.54
N SER A 46 7.05 13.37 -5.49
CA SER A 46 6.45 14.71 -5.54
C SER A 46 7.21 15.76 -6.33
N THR A 47 8.51 15.55 -6.57
CA THR A 47 9.33 16.42 -7.44
C THR A 47 8.97 16.27 -8.92
N ARG A 48 8.16 15.27 -9.26
CA ARG A 48 7.66 14.95 -10.61
C ARG A 48 6.12 14.82 -10.55
N PRO A 49 5.34 15.90 -10.75
CA PRO A 49 3.88 15.87 -10.57
C PRO A 49 3.18 14.84 -11.48
N GLU A 50 3.75 14.53 -12.64
CA GLU A 50 3.22 13.49 -13.52
C GLU A 50 3.39 12.07 -12.94
N PHE A 51 4.45 11.81 -12.17
CA PHE A 51 4.62 10.53 -11.46
C PHE A 51 3.69 10.48 -10.26
N LEU A 52 3.56 11.59 -9.53
CA LEU A 52 2.62 11.72 -8.42
C LEU A 52 1.18 11.46 -8.87
N LYS A 53 0.77 12.00 -10.03
CA LYS A 53 -0.55 11.76 -10.62
C LYS A 53 -0.79 10.29 -10.91
N VAL A 54 0.16 9.61 -11.56
CA VAL A 54 0.06 8.18 -11.86
C VAL A 54 -0.04 7.36 -10.58
N PHE A 55 0.78 7.69 -9.57
CA PHE A 55 0.74 6.99 -8.30
C PHE A 55 -0.59 7.20 -7.58
N TRP A 56 -1.11 8.43 -7.58
CA TRP A 56 -2.40 8.76 -6.99
C TRP A 56 -3.57 8.06 -7.68
N ASP A 57 -3.59 8.04 -9.01
CA ASP A 57 -4.61 7.32 -9.78
C ASP A 57 -4.53 5.81 -9.52
N GLY A 58 -3.32 5.27 -9.40
CA GLY A 58 -3.07 3.89 -9.01
C GLY A 58 -3.66 3.57 -7.64
N TYR A 59 -3.43 4.41 -6.63
CA TYR A 59 -4.05 4.27 -5.31
C TYR A 59 -5.59 4.28 -5.41
N ARG A 60 -6.16 5.27 -6.10
CA ARG A 60 -7.61 5.40 -6.26
C ARG A 60 -8.23 4.20 -6.96
N SER A 61 -7.55 3.64 -7.95
CA SER A 61 -8.02 2.46 -8.70
C SER A 61 -8.19 1.22 -7.82
N ILE A 62 -7.41 1.10 -6.75
CA ILE A 62 -7.49 0.00 -5.79
C ILE A 62 -8.51 0.36 -4.71
N PHE A 63 -8.33 1.51 -4.07
CA PHE A 63 -8.90 1.76 -2.74
C PHE A 63 -10.14 2.66 -2.72
N SER A 64 -10.46 3.35 -3.82
CA SER A 64 -11.62 4.25 -3.90
C SER A 64 -12.82 3.65 -4.63
N ALA A 65 -12.64 2.50 -5.30
CA ALA A 65 -13.68 1.81 -6.05
C ALA A 65 -13.31 0.32 -6.24
N GLY A 66 -14.21 -0.46 -6.83
CA GLY A 66 -13.96 -1.83 -7.29
C GLY A 66 -14.93 -2.86 -6.71
N LEU A 67 -14.69 -4.13 -7.04
CA LEU A 67 -15.52 -5.29 -6.75
C LEU A 67 -15.01 -6.12 -5.57
N LEU A 68 -13.72 -6.01 -5.24
CA LEU A 68 -13.21 -6.57 -3.98
C LEU A 68 -13.46 -5.58 -2.84
N ASP A 69 -13.88 -6.12 -1.70
CA ASP A 69 -14.06 -5.35 -0.47
C ASP A 69 -12.74 -4.71 -0.04
N ARG A 70 -12.84 -3.54 0.61
CA ARG A 70 -11.68 -2.79 1.06
C ARG A 70 -10.78 -3.63 1.99
N GLU A 71 -11.37 -4.42 2.88
CA GLU A 71 -10.65 -5.34 3.77
C GLU A 71 -9.74 -6.31 3.00
N ILE A 72 -10.24 -6.93 1.93
CA ILE A 72 -9.47 -7.88 1.11
C ILE A 72 -8.31 -7.17 0.40
N LYS A 73 -8.55 -5.94 -0.08
CA LYS A 73 -7.49 -5.15 -0.74
C LYS A 73 -6.39 -4.76 0.23
N GLU A 74 -6.74 -4.36 1.45
CA GLU A 74 -5.78 -4.08 2.52
C GLU A 74 -5.02 -5.34 2.94
N LEU A 75 -5.69 -6.50 3.02
CA LEU A 75 -5.05 -7.79 3.29
C LEU A 75 -4.00 -8.14 2.21
N ILE A 76 -4.35 -8.05 0.92
CA ILE A 76 -3.41 -8.30 -0.18
C ILE A 76 -2.24 -7.31 -0.12
N ALA A 77 -2.52 -6.04 0.09
CA ALA A 77 -1.52 -4.98 0.18
C ALA A 77 -0.50 -5.22 1.30
N ALA A 78 -0.99 -5.45 2.53
CA ALA A 78 -0.16 -5.71 3.70
C ALA A 78 0.63 -7.02 3.56
N PHE A 79 0.00 -8.06 3.02
CA PHE A 79 0.65 -9.34 2.77
C PHE A 79 1.80 -9.19 1.76
N VAL A 80 1.56 -8.60 0.58
CA VAL A 80 2.63 -8.38 -0.42
C VAL A 80 3.75 -7.51 0.15
N ALA A 81 3.42 -6.46 0.90
CA ALA A 81 4.39 -5.60 1.58
C ALA A 81 5.29 -6.39 2.53
N ARG A 82 4.73 -7.33 3.30
CA ARG A 82 5.49 -8.23 4.17
C ARG A 82 6.42 -9.13 3.36
N GLU A 83 5.91 -9.78 2.33
CA GLU A 83 6.67 -10.71 1.49
C GLU A 83 7.90 -10.05 0.82
N VAL A 84 7.83 -8.74 0.55
CA VAL A 84 8.96 -7.97 0.00
C VAL A 84 9.67 -7.09 1.04
N SER A 85 9.42 -7.32 2.33
CA SER A 85 10.08 -6.65 3.46
C SER A 85 9.96 -5.11 3.44
N CYS A 86 8.78 -4.56 3.13
CA CYS A 86 8.50 -3.12 3.27
C CYS A 86 7.82 -2.81 4.60
N GLY A 87 8.60 -2.45 5.63
CA GLY A 87 8.08 -2.14 6.98
C GLY A 87 7.06 -1.01 6.99
N TYR A 88 7.37 0.13 6.33
CA TYR A 88 6.44 1.25 6.19
C TYR A 88 5.10 0.82 5.60
N CYS A 89 5.14 0.01 4.54
CA CYS A 89 3.94 -0.44 3.84
C CYS A 89 3.10 -1.36 4.74
N VAL A 90 3.74 -2.30 5.45
CA VAL A 90 3.05 -3.16 6.42
C VAL A 90 2.35 -2.32 7.48
N ASP A 91 3.03 -1.34 8.06
CA ASP A 91 2.44 -0.48 9.10
C ASP A 91 1.28 0.37 8.57
N ALA A 92 1.43 0.96 7.38
CA ALA A 92 0.37 1.74 6.75
C ALA A 92 -0.89 0.90 6.48
N HIS A 93 -0.71 -0.29 5.91
CA HIS A 93 -1.85 -1.13 5.51
C HIS A 93 -2.47 -1.90 6.67
N VAL A 94 -1.71 -2.22 7.72
CA VAL A 94 -2.28 -2.73 8.99
C VAL A 94 -3.13 -1.65 9.67
N LEU A 95 -2.70 -0.38 9.65
CA LEU A 95 -3.50 0.73 10.17
C LEU A 95 -4.83 0.88 9.42
N PHE A 96 -4.82 0.82 8.07
CA PHE A 96 -6.06 0.87 7.31
C PHE A 96 -6.91 -0.38 7.49
N LEU A 97 -6.29 -1.56 7.60
CA LEU A 97 -7.01 -2.79 7.90
C LEU A 97 -7.75 -2.69 9.24
N HIS A 98 -7.10 -2.15 10.29
CA HIS A 98 -7.74 -1.90 11.58
C HIS A 98 -9.03 -1.06 11.46
N LEU A 99 -9.06 -0.10 10.53
CA LEU A 99 -10.20 0.79 10.32
C LEU A 99 -11.36 0.13 9.55
N VAL A 100 -11.09 -0.92 8.78
CA VAL A 100 -12.08 -1.55 7.87
C VAL A 100 -12.43 -2.98 8.23
N SER A 101 -11.60 -3.64 9.03
CA SER A 101 -11.77 -5.04 9.44
C SER A 101 -12.64 -5.16 10.67
N ALA A 102 -13.50 -6.18 10.68
CA ALA A 102 -14.24 -6.57 11.88
C ALA A 102 -13.48 -7.55 12.78
N ASP A 103 -12.42 -8.20 12.29
CA ASP A 103 -11.62 -9.17 13.05
C ASP A 103 -10.26 -8.57 13.46
N PRO A 104 -10.08 -8.20 14.75
CA PRO A 104 -8.85 -7.59 15.23
C PRO A 104 -7.66 -8.54 15.24
N ARG A 105 -7.88 -9.86 15.07
CA ARG A 105 -6.78 -10.85 15.03
C ARG A 105 -6.00 -10.78 13.72
N LEU A 106 -6.59 -10.22 12.66
CA LEU A 106 -5.95 -10.17 11.34
C LEU A 106 -4.70 -9.28 11.32
N GLU A 107 -4.65 -8.24 12.15
CA GLU A 107 -3.51 -7.31 12.22
C GLU A 107 -2.23 -8.01 12.66
N GLU A 108 -2.30 -8.78 13.75
CA GLU A 108 -1.16 -9.55 14.26
C GLU A 108 -0.85 -10.71 13.32
N SER A 109 -1.87 -11.44 12.86
CA SER A 109 -1.68 -12.57 11.95
C SER A 109 -0.98 -12.16 10.65
N LEU A 110 -1.31 -11.00 10.09
CA LEU A 110 -0.62 -10.49 8.91
C LEU A 110 0.87 -10.28 9.15
N ARG A 111 1.33 -9.96 10.36
CA ARG A 111 2.74 -9.67 10.61
C ARG A 111 3.59 -10.92 10.77
N VAL A 112 3.04 -11.98 11.38
CA VAL A 112 3.85 -13.11 11.87
C VAL A 112 3.29 -14.49 11.54
N THR A 113 2.08 -14.59 10.98
CA THR A 113 1.43 -15.88 10.72
C THR A 113 1.51 -16.24 9.24
N GLU A 114 1.81 -17.53 8.97
CA GLU A 114 1.74 -18.11 7.63
C GLU A 114 0.31 -18.09 7.10
N ILE A 115 0.16 -17.99 5.77
CA ILE A 115 -1.16 -17.80 5.14
C ILE A 115 -2.16 -18.84 5.63
N ASP A 116 -1.77 -20.12 5.75
CA ASP A 116 -2.66 -21.25 6.08
C ASP A 116 -3.14 -21.26 7.54
N ASP A 117 -2.44 -20.57 8.44
CA ASP A 117 -2.79 -20.48 9.86
C ASP A 117 -3.56 -19.18 10.21
N MET A 118 -3.71 -18.25 9.25
CA MET A 118 -4.47 -17.02 9.45
C MET A 118 -5.98 -17.31 9.64
N PRO A 119 -6.70 -16.52 10.45
CA PRO A 119 -8.13 -16.67 10.67
C PRO A 119 -8.96 -16.10 9.51
N LEU A 120 -8.70 -16.59 8.29
CA LEU A 120 -9.34 -16.16 7.05
C LEU A 120 -10.30 -17.22 6.51
N PRO A 121 -11.42 -16.81 5.87
CA PRO A 121 -12.19 -17.70 5.01
C PRO A 121 -11.30 -18.28 3.91
N GLU A 122 -11.61 -19.49 3.45
CA GLU A 122 -10.89 -20.15 2.35
C GLU A 122 -10.89 -19.30 1.07
N SER A 123 -12.02 -18.64 0.78
CA SER A 123 -12.14 -17.70 -0.34
C SER A 123 -11.14 -16.53 -0.25
N THR A 124 -10.87 -15.97 0.92
CA THR A 124 -9.85 -14.92 1.05
C THR A 124 -8.44 -15.49 1.02
N ARG A 125 -8.24 -16.68 1.60
CA ARG A 125 -6.95 -17.37 1.68
C ARG A 125 -6.37 -17.68 0.29
N VAL A 126 -7.19 -18.15 -0.63
CA VAL A 126 -6.74 -18.44 -2.01
C VAL A 126 -6.23 -17.17 -2.73
N LEU A 127 -6.81 -16.00 -2.45
CA LEU A 127 -6.33 -14.73 -3.02
C LEU A 127 -4.96 -14.33 -2.47
N LEU A 128 -4.68 -14.60 -1.18
CA LEU A 128 -3.35 -14.35 -0.60
C LEU A 128 -2.30 -15.31 -1.15
N HIS A 129 -2.64 -16.58 -1.36
CA HIS A 129 -1.77 -17.53 -2.06
C HIS A 129 -1.44 -17.07 -3.48
N LEU A 130 -2.45 -16.61 -4.22
CA LEU A 130 -2.25 -16.03 -5.56
C LEU A 130 -1.36 -14.78 -5.50
N ALA A 131 -1.57 -13.87 -4.54
CA ALA A 131 -0.74 -12.69 -4.35
C ALA A 131 0.73 -13.05 -4.01
N GLY A 132 0.93 -14.11 -3.22
CA GLY A 132 2.26 -14.65 -2.92
C GLY A 132 2.94 -15.23 -4.15
N ALA A 133 2.20 -15.99 -4.96
CA ALA A 133 2.68 -16.52 -6.23
C ALA A 133 3.08 -15.38 -7.20
N ILE A 134 2.26 -14.32 -7.31
CA ILE A 134 2.58 -13.12 -8.11
C ILE A 134 3.88 -12.48 -7.63
N THR A 135 4.05 -12.38 -6.31
CA THR A 135 5.20 -11.71 -5.70
C THR A 135 6.52 -12.45 -5.92
N HIS A 136 6.50 -13.77 -5.78
CA HIS A 136 7.72 -14.58 -5.77
C HIS A 136 8.01 -15.31 -7.08
N GLN A 137 6.96 -15.68 -7.82
CA GLN A 137 7.08 -16.60 -8.96
C GLN A 137 5.95 -16.46 -9.98
N ALA A 138 5.57 -15.23 -10.35
CA ALA A 138 4.46 -14.97 -11.28
C ALA A 138 4.54 -15.78 -12.58
N TYR A 139 5.75 -16.04 -13.08
CA TYR A 139 6.01 -16.83 -14.28
C TYR A 139 5.63 -18.33 -14.17
N ARG A 140 5.28 -18.80 -12.97
CA ARG A 140 4.81 -20.17 -12.71
C ARG A 140 3.30 -20.26 -12.50
N ILE A 141 2.59 -19.13 -12.47
CA ILE A 141 1.13 -19.13 -12.30
C ILE A 141 0.50 -19.81 -13.52
N THR A 142 -0.50 -20.63 -13.26
CA THR A 142 -1.23 -21.45 -14.23
C THR A 142 -2.73 -21.14 -14.18
N ASP A 143 -3.48 -21.69 -15.13
CA ASP A 143 -4.94 -21.59 -15.14
C ASP A 143 -5.58 -22.26 -13.90
N ASP A 144 -4.94 -23.30 -13.34
CA ASP A 144 -5.42 -24.00 -12.14
C ASP A 144 -5.42 -23.12 -10.89
N ASP A 145 -4.48 -22.17 -10.78
CA ASP A 145 -4.44 -21.20 -9.67
C ASP A 145 -5.67 -20.27 -9.69
N PHE A 146 -6.09 -19.85 -10.89
CA PHE A 146 -7.30 -19.04 -11.06
C PHE A 146 -8.57 -19.88 -10.89
N GLU A 147 -8.56 -21.13 -11.36
CA GLU A 147 -9.72 -22.01 -11.27
C GLU A 147 -10.07 -22.37 -9.83
N GLN A 148 -9.07 -22.60 -8.97
CA GLN A 148 -9.28 -22.76 -7.52
C GLN A 148 -10.00 -21.55 -6.92
N ALA A 149 -9.62 -20.35 -7.31
CA ALA A 149 -10.26 -19.13 -6.82
C ALA A 149 -11.70 -19.00 -7.35
N ARG A 150 -11.97 -19.39 -8.61
CA ARG A 150 -13.34 -19.41 -9.18
C ARG A 150 -14.25 -20.40 -8.46
N GLN A 151 -13.75 -21.58 -8.10
CA GLN A 151 -14.50 -22.58 -7.35
C GLN A 151 -14.95 -22.07 -5.97
N LEU A 152 -14.23 -21.10 -5.41
CA LEU A 152 -14.54 -20.42 -4.15
C LEU A 152 -15.42 -19.17 -4.33
N GLY A 153 -15.93 -18.93 -5.54
CA GLY A 153 -16.93 -17.92 -5.85
C GLY A 153 -16.40 -16.60 -6.41
N TRP A 154 -15.09 -16.48 -6.66
CA TRP A 154 -14.53 -15.28 -7.29
C TRP A 154 -14.80 -15.25 -8.79
N ASN A 155 -15.23 -14.10 -9.30
CA ASN A 155 -15.35 -13.89 -10.74
C ASN A 155 -14.08 -13.27 -11.34
N ASP A 156 -13.94 -13.32 -12.68
CA ASP A 156 -12.74 -12.85 -13.38
C ASP A 156 -12.41 -11.37 -13.11
N ALA A 157 -13.42 -10.52 -12.93
CA ALA A 157 -13.20 -9.10 -12.64
C ALA A 157 -12.63 -8.88 -11.22
N GLN A 158 -13.08 -9.65 -10.24
CA GLN A 158 -12.50 -9.66 -8.88
C GLN A 158 -11.09 -10.24 -8.87
N LEU A 159 -10.84 -11.30 -9.64
CA LEU A 159 -9.49 -11.88 -9.77
C LEU A 159 -8.53 -10.90 -10.44
N LEU A 160 -8.99 -10.16 -11.45
CA LEU A 160 -8.20 -9.08 -12.05
C LEU A 160 -7.87 -7.98 -11.02
N GLU A 161 -8.81 -7.60 -10.16
CA GLU A 161 -8.54 -6.64 -9.08
C GLU A 161 -7.52 -7.17 -8.06
N ALA A 162 -7.56 -8.46 -7.72
CA ALA A 162 -6.57 -9.09 -6.84
C ALA A 162 -5.17 -9.04 -7.47
N VAL A 163 -5.06 -9.43 -8.75
CA VAL A 163 -3.80 -9.38 -9.52
C VAL A 163 -3.29 -7.94 -9.60
N TRP A 164 -4.15 -6.99 -9.95
CA TRP A 164 -3.81 -5.57 -10.05
C TRP A 164 -3.28 -5.02 -8.72
N THR A 165 -3.98 -5.32 -7.62
CA THR A 165 -3.58 -4.91 -6.27
C THR A 165 -2.21 -5.49 -5.92
N ALA A 166 -1.99 -6.80 -6.11
CA ALA A 166 -0.72 -7.43 -5.80
C ALA A 166 0.45 -6.86 -6.64
N CYS A 167 0.24 -6.64 -7.93
CA CYS A 167 1.24 -6.04 -8.83
C CYS A 167 1.60 -4.60 -8.42
N GLN A 168 0.59 -3.79 -8.12
CA GLN A 168 0.79 -2.40 -7.68
C GLN A 168 1.57 -2.36 -6.36
N PHE A 169 1.25 -3.23 -5.40
CA PHE A 169 1.99 -3.30 -4.13
C PHE A 169 3.42 -3.82 -4.27
N ASN A 170 3.65 -4.75 -5.20
CA ASN A 170 5.01 -5.15 -5.56
C ASN A 170 5.84 -3.95 -6.06
N TRP A 171 5.26 -3.08 -6.87
CA TRP A 171 5.93 -1.86 -7.35
C TRP A 171 6.10 -0.81 -6.24
N VAL A 172 5.03 -0.48 -5.50
CA VAL A 172 5.06 0.53 -4.42
C VAL A 172 6.07 0.16 -3.35
N ALA A 173 6.04 -1.08 -2.86
CA ALA A 173 6.92 -1.51 -1.78
C ALA A 173 8.40 -1.47 -2.18
N ARG A 174 8.72 -1.80 -3.44
CA ARG A 174 10.09 -1.65 -3.97
C ARG A 174 10.50 -0.19 -4.06
N MET A 175 9.61 0.69 -4.49
CA MET A 175 9.86 2.14 -4.52
C MET A 175 10.13 2.69 -3.11
N VAL A 176 9.30 2.32 -2.13
CA VAL A 176 9.45 2.73 -0.72
C VAL A 176 10.79 2.28 -0.16
N ASN A 177 11.13 0.99 -0.30
CA ASN A 177 12.39 0.44 0.16
C ASN A 177 13.59 1.07 -0.53
N ALA A 178 13.51 1.30 -1.85
CA ALA A 178 14.56 1.95 -2.62
C ALA A 178 14.74 3.42 -2.23
N ALA A 179 13.66 4.14 -1.92
CA ALA A 179 13.71 5.53 -1.45
C ALA A 179 14.15 5.64 0.02
N GLY A 180 14.07 4.58 0.82
CA GLY A 180 14.50 4.60 2.22
C GLY A 180 13.48 5.21 3.18
N LEU A 181 12.20 5.10 2.84
CA LEU A 181 11.10 5.44 3.75
C LEU A 181 10.78 4.23 4.63
N SER A 182 10.96 4.39 5.94
CA SER A 182 10.92 3.28 6.92
C SER A 182 9.83 3.39 7.98
N SER A 183 9.28 4.59 8.24
CA SER A 183 8.28 4.79 9.28
C SER A 183 7.21 5.80 8.88
N LEU A 184 6.00 5.62 9.41
CA LEU A 184 4.92 6.60 9.27
C LEU A 184 5.34 7.93 9.94
N GLY A 185 5.15 9.04 9.25
CA GLY A 185 5.50 10.38 9.75
C GLY A 185 6.97 10.76 9.54
N GLN A 186 7.80 9.93 8.90
CA GLN A 186 9.20 10.25 8.59
C GLN A 186 9.33 11.53 7.74
N LEU A 187 8.35 11.81 6.88
CA LEU A 187 8.31 12.99 6.01
C LEU A 187 7.25 14.00 6.44
N ALA A 188 6.80 13.95 7.69
CA ALA A 188 5.94 14.99 8.23
C ALA A 188 6.67 16.35 8.17
N ASP A 189 5.96 17.40 7.76
CA ASP A 189 6.48 18.76 7.86
C ASP A 189 6.80 19.00 9.34
N GLN A 190 8.06 19.31 9.67
CA GLN A 190 8.40 19.71 11.02
C GLN A 190 7.62 20.98 11.33
N GLU A 191 6.85 20.99 12.42
CA GLU A 191 6.28 22.24 12.92
C GLU A 191 7.43 23.22 13.08
N ALA A 192 7.32 24.40 12.46
CA ALA A 192 8.26 25.48 12.69
C ALA A 192 8.31 25.68 14.21
N SER A 193 9.43 25.30 14.83
CA SER A 193 9.66 25.53 16.24
C SER A 193 9.54 27.04 16.44
N ASN A 194 8.37 27.49 16.90
CA ASN A 194 8.15 28.83 17.39
C ASN A 194 8.99 28.97 18.67
N THR A 195 10.28 29.21 18.47
CA THR A 195 11.16 29.79 19.46
C THR A 195 10.90 31.29 19.40
N ALA A 196 9.93 31.71 20.21
CA ALA A 196 9.84 33.08 20.71
C ALA A 196 10.75 33.21 21.94
#